data_AF-A0A2J6PFF6-F1
#
_entry.id   AF-A0A2J6PFF6-F1
#
_cell.length_a   1.000
_cell.length_b   1.000
_cell.length_c   1.000
_cell.angle_alpha   90.00
_cell.angle_beta   90.00
_cell.angle_gamma   90.00
#
_symmetry.space_group_name_H-M   'P 1'
#
loop_
_entity.id
_entity.type
_entity.pdbx_description
1 polymer ?
#
loop_
_entity_poly.entity_id
_entity_poly.type
_entity_poly.pdbx_seq_one_letter_code
_entity_poly.pdbx_strand_id
1 'polypeptide(L)'
;MYAQFVAQTSSTFRLEYGKRNTFELKNECAKRKLSTSGKKIPLVKRLVNDDIQKRNAHLANVQSLAFNRYNDPDGTKRLHFIEQEYGFKLAALYVVTEAEIDYYSNLVEQARADRNSGEKNLMAERTQALLAVDESLKTYPQAMEDGQAMDVYSDDDVPAPVSIKLPQKRPISPGEDENTSKKAKPSEVPFHLRDSGSD
;
A
#
# COMPACT_ATOMS: atom_id res chain seq x y z
N MET A 1 -29.86 -10.60 17.70
CA MET A 1 -29.27 -11.91 18.02
C MET A 1 -28.03 -12.25 17.19
N TYR A 2 -28.03 -12.09 15.86
CA TYR A 2 -26.85 -12.40 15.03
C TYR A 2 -25.57 -11.63 15.43
N ALA A 3 -25.66 -10.32 15.71
CA ALA A 3 -24.51 -9.50 16.11
C ALA A 3 -23.90 -9.88 17.48
N GLN A 4 -24.73 -10.29 18.44
CA GLN A 4 -24.25 -10.80 19.74
C GLN A 4 -23.59 -12.18 19.61
N PHE A 5 -24.12 -13.05 18.75
CA PHE A 5 -23.54 -14.37 18.49
C PHE A 5 -22.19 -14.28 17.76
N VAL A 6 -22.06 -13.37 16.79
CA VAL A 6 -20.77 -13.05 16.15
C VAL A 6 -19.78 -12.52 17.19
N ALA A 7 -20.20 -11.62 18.08
CA ALA A 7 -19.32 -11.09 19.13
C ALA A 7 -18.84 -12.16 20.13
N GLN A 8 -19.69 -13.13 20.48
CA GLN A 8 -19.35 -14.21 21.43
C GLN A 8 -18.42 -15.27 20.83
N THR A 9 -18.64 -15.68 19.58
CA THR A 9 -17.77 -16.63 18.86
C THR A 9 -16.43 -16.02 18.42
N SER A 10 -16.40 -14.70 18.20
CA SER A 10 -15.15 -13.95 17.95
C SER A 10 -14.24 -13.88 19.18
N SER A 11 -14.80 -13.98 20.39
CA SER A 11 -14.05 -13.82 21.64
C SER A 11 -13.12 -15.01 21.93
N THR A 12 -13.40 -16.21 21.42
CA THR A 12 -12.61 -17.41 21.69
C THR A 12 -11.51 -17.69 20.66
N PHE A 13 -11.58 -17.09 19.46
CA PHE A 13 -10.62 -17.30 18.37
C PHE A 13 -10.01 -16.00 17.87
N ARG A 14 -9.68 -15.08 18.79
CA ARG A 14 -9.11 -13.80 18.42
C ARG A 14 -7.65 -13.96 18.03
N LEU A 15 -7.38 -14.09 16.74
CA LEU A 15 -6.03 -13.99 16.19
C LEU A 15 -5.54 -12.55 16.36
N GLU A 16 -4.80 -12.26 17.43
CA GLU A 16 -4.42 -10.90 17.79
C GLU A 16 -3.25 -10.33 16.97
N TYR A 17 -3.09 -10.73 15.72
CA TYR A 17 -1.97 -10.25 14.89
C TYR A 17 -2.19 -8.86 14.31
N GLY A 18 -3.45 -8.46 14.06
CA GLY A 18 -3.77 -7.15 13.49
C GLY A 18 -3.32 -5.98 14.38
N LYS A 19 -3.36 -6.18 15.70
CA LYS A 19 -3.01 -5.17 16.71
C LYS A 19 -1.51 -5.11 17.04
N ARG A 20 -0.76 -6.16 16.70
CA ARG A 20 0.66 -6.24 17.01
C ARG A 20 1.46 -5.31 16.11
N ASN A 21 2.52 -4.74 16.67
CA ASN A 21 3.47 -3.97 15.88
C ASN A 21 4.36 -4.90 15.02
N THR A 22 5.08 -4.34 14.06
CA THR A 22 5.93 -5.12 13.14
C THR A 22 7.05 -5.90 13.87
N PHE A 23 7.55 -5.38 14.98
CA PHE A 23 8.58 -6.03 15.79
C PHE A 23 8.03 -7.29 16.48
N GLU A 24 6.86 -7.18 17.13
CA GLU A 24 6.14 -8.29 17.74
C GLU A 24 5.77 -9.36 16.72
N LEU A 25 5.32 -8.96 15.53
CA LEU A 25 5.00 -9.88 14.44
C LEU A 25 6.24 -10.63 13.95
N LYS A 26 7.38 -9.94 13.79
CA LYS A 26 8.65 -10.58 13.42
C LYS A 26 9.13 -11.55 14.49
N ASN A 27 9.03 -11.18 15.76
CA ASN A 27 9.37 -12.06 16.88
C ASN A 27 8.48 -13.30 16.90
N GLU A 28 7.17 -13.14 16.65
CA GLU A 28 6.25 -14.26 16.55
C GLU A 28 6.58 -15.17 15.36
N CYS A 29 6.88 -14.61 14.18
CA CYS A 29 7.34 -15.39 13.04
C CYS A 29 8.63 -16.16 13.36
N ALA A 30 9.61 -15.51 14.01
CA ALA A 30 10.89 -16.13 14.38
C ALA A 30 10.69 -17.30 15.35
N LYS A 31 9.85 -17.13 16.39
CA LYS A 31 9.48 -18.19 17.34
C LYS A 31 8.92 -19.43 16.63
N ARG A 32 8.15 -19.21 15.56
CA ARG A 32 7.51 -20.26 14.76
C ARG A 32 8.38 -20.78 13.62
N LYS A 33 9.63 -20.32 13.50
CA LYS A 33 10.54 -20.65 12.39
C LYS A 33 9.98 -20.28 11.01
N LEU A 34 9.16 -19.23 10.96
CA LEU A 34 8.64 -18.65 9.73
C LEU A 34 9.57 -17.53 9.26
N SER A 35 9.56 -17.22 7.97
CA SER A 35 10.28 -16.05 7.45
C SER A 35 9.86 -14.78 8.18
N THR A 36 10.83 -13.93 8.53
CA THR A 36 10.62 -12.61 9.17
C THR A 36 10.71 -11.45 8.17
N SER A 37 10.83 -11.77 6.87
CA SER A 37 10.90 -10.76 5.81
C SER A 37 9.53 -10.16 5.49
N GLY A 38 9.53 -8.86 5.17
CA GLY A 38 8.36 -8.10 4.74
C GLY A 38 7.88 -7.04 5.73
N LYS A 39 6.86 -6.30 5.30
CA LYS A 39 6.10 -5.31 6.11
C LYS A 39 5.03 -6.01 6.97
N LYS A 40 4.23 -5.24 7.72
CA LYS A 40 3.16 -5.73 8.62
C LYS A 40 2.24 -6.77 7.96
N ILE A 41 1.65 -6.44 6.81
CA ILE A 41 0.68 -7.33 6.13
C ILE A 41 1.27 -8.70 5.77
N PRO A 42 2.41 -8.81 5.05
CA PRO A 42 3.03 -10.11 4.78
C PRO A 42 3.28 -10.96 6.03
N LEU A 43 3.66 -10.34 7.15
CA LEU A 43 3.89 -11.04 8.41
C LEU A 43 2.58 -11.56 9.02
N VAL A 44 1.53 -10.72 9.06
CA VAL A 44 0.19 -11.11 9.53
C VAL A 44 -0.35 -12.28 8.70
N LYS A 45 -0.33 -12.17 7.37
CA LYS A 45 -0.79 -13.25 6.47
C LYS A 45 -0.04 -14.55 6.73
N ARG A 46 1.27 -14.48 6.96
CA ARG A 46 2.11 -15.66 7.22
C ARG A 46 1.73 -16.35 8.53
N LEU A 47 1.52 -15.58 9.59
CA LEU A 47 1.09 -16.11 10.89
C LEU A 47 -0.31 -16.72 10.83
N VAL A 48 -1.25 -16.04 10.16
CA VAL A 48 -2.61 -16.57 9.95
C VAL A 48 -2.59 -17.87 9.14
N ASN A 49 -1.79 -17.93 8.07
CA ASN A 49 -1.67 -19.14 7.27
C ASN A 49 -1.06 -20.31 8.05
N ASP A 50 -0.05 -20.06 8.89
CA ASP A 50 0.53 -21.07 9.78
C ASP A 50 -0.52 -21.62 10.76
N ASP A 51 -1.37 -20.77 11.35
CA ASP A 51 -2.45 -21.21 12.24
C ASP A 51 -3.51 -22.03 11.50
N ILE A 52 -3.88 -21.63 10.28
CA ILE A 52 -4.80 -22.40 9.42
C ILE A 52 -4.22 -23.78 9.12
N GLN A 53 -2.93 -23.87 8.77
CA GLN A 53 -2.29 -25.15 8.46
C GLN A 53 -2.24 -26.07 9.68
N LYS A 54 -1.82 -25.56 10.84
CA LYS A 54 -1.80 -26.34 12.10
C LYS A 54 -3.18 -26.82 12.49
N ARG A 55 -4.19 -25.96 12.36
CA ARG A 55 -5.57 -26.33 12.63
C ARG A 55 -6.04 -27.42 11.67
N ASN A 56 -5.86 -27.26 10.36
CA ASN A 56 -6.25 -28.26 9.38
C ASN A 56 -5.59 -29.63 9.62
N ALA A 57 -4.30 -29.65 9.98
CA ALA A 57 -3.61 -30.88 10.35
C ALA A 57 -4.22 -31.54 11.59
N HIS A 58 -4.62 -30.74 12.58
CA HIS A 58 -5.35 -31.23 13.75
C HIS A 58 -6.74 -31.80 13.37
N LEU A 59 -7.50 -31.12 12.51
CA LEU A 59 -8.84 -31.58 12.09
C LEU A 59 -8.79 -32.88 11.32
N ALA A 60 -7.78 -33.09 10.47
CA ALA A 60 -7.59 -34.34 9.74
C ALA A 60 -7.46 -35.55 10.68
N ASN A 61 -6.89 -35.36 11.87
CA ASN A 61 -6.77 -36.40 12.88
C ASN A 61 -8.04 -36.59 13.73
N VAL A 62 -8.85 -35.55 13.92
CA VAL A 62 -10.05 -35.58 14.78
C VAL A 62 -11.30 -36.07 14.04
N GLN A 63 -11.44 -35.74 12.76
CA GLN A 63 -12.67 -36.00 12.00
C GLN A 63 -12.96 -37.50 11.79
N SER A 64 -11.95 -38.37 11.75
CA SER A 64 -12.16 -39.80 11.47
C SER A 64 -12.73 -40.59 12.65
N LEU A 65 -12.60 -40.08 13.89
CA LEU A 65 -12.97 -40.82 15.12
C LEU A 65 -14.13 -40.19 15.92
N ALA A 66 -14.36 -38.88 15.79
CA ALA A 66 -15.22 -38.14 16.73
C ALA A 66 -16.72 -38.06 16.35
N PHE A 67 -17.09 -38.23 15.08
CA PHE A 67 -18.45 -37.88 14.58
C PHE A 67 -19.19 -39.04 13.91
N ASN A 68 -19.04 -40.27 14.39
CA ASN A 68 -19.86 -41.38 13.92
C ASN A 68 -21.24 -41.38 14.62
N ARG A 69 -22.24 -42.03 14.02
CA ARG A 69 -23.62 -42.09 14.55
C ARG A 69 -23.72 -42.72 15.94
N TYR A 70 -22.68 -43.41 16.39
CA TYR A 70 -22.61 -44.03 17.71
C TYR A 70 -22.16 -43.05 18.80
N ASN A 71 -21.21 -42.15 18.50
CA ASN A 71 -20.62 -41.20 19.44
C ASN A 71 -21.32 -39.82 19.47
N ASP A 72 -22.11 -39.50 18.42
CA ASP A 72 -22.87 -38.27 18.27
C ASP A 72 -24.17 -38.53 17.47
N PRO A 73 -25.15 -39.27 18.03
CA PRO A 73 -26.37 -39.66 17.32
C PRO A 73 -27.20 -38.45 16.87
N ASP A 74 -27.24 -37.39 17.68
CA ASP A 74 -27.98 -36.16 17.42
C ASP A 74 -27.17 -35.14 16.60
N GLY A 75 -25.89 -35.43 16.29
CA GLY A 75 -25.02 -34.53 15.52
C GLY A 75 -24.69 -33.21 16.21
N THR A 76 -24.97 -33.06 17.51
CA THR A 76 -24.81 -31.78 18.22
C THR A 76 -23.33 -31.42 18.36
N LYS A 77 -22.46 -32.41 18.61
CA LYS A 77 -21.01 -32.17 18.69
C LYS A 77 -20.46 -31.78 17.32
N ARG A 78 -20.96 -32.42 16.25
CA ARG A 78 -20.61 -32.07 14.87
C ARG A 78 -21.05 -30.65 14.53
N LEU A 79 -22.25 -30.24 14.93
CA LEU A 79 -22.75 -28.88 14.69
C LEU A 79 -21.86 -27.85 15.39
N HIS A 80 -21.58 -28.05 16.68
CA HIS A 80 -20.73 -27.15 17.46
C HIS A 80 -19.31 -27.06 16.87
N PHE A 81 -18.75 -28.18 16.42
CA PHE A 81 -17.47 -28.21 15.72
C PHE A 81 -17.50 -27.38 14.43
N ILE A 82 -18.55 -27.55 13.60
CA ILE A 82 -18.73 -26.77 12.37
C ILE A 82 -18.79 -25.27 12.70
N GLU A 83 -19.55 -24.87 13.71
CA GLU A 83 -19.66 -23.48 14.14
C GLU A 83 -18.30 -22.91 14.57
N GLN A 84 -17.52 -23.66 15.36
CA GLN A 84 -16.17 -23.26 15.76
C GLN A 84 -15.23 -23.09 14.55
N GLU A 85 -15.30 -24.00 13.58
CA GLU A 85 -14.49 -23.92 12.36
C GLU A 85 -14.85 -22.72 11.49
N TYR A 86 -16.15 -22.42 11.35
CA TYR A 86 -16.60 -21.21 10.67
C TYR A 86 -16.15 -19.95 11.41
N GLY A 87 -16.27 -19.93 12.74
CA GLY A 87 -15.80 -18.82 13.57
C GLY A 87 -14.31 -18.55 13.41
N PHE A 88 -13.48 -19.60 13.41
CA PHE A 88 -12.04 -19.47 13.20
C PHE A 88 -11.70 -18.92 11.79
N LYS A 89 -12.34 -19.44 10.74
CA LYS A 89 -12.11 -18.97 9.36
C LYS A 89 -12.48 -17.49 9.19
N LEU A 90 -13.60 -17.08 9.79
CA LEU A 90 -14.03 -15.67 9.78
C LEU A 90 -13.03 -14.79 10.53
N ALA A 91 -12.55 -15.21 11.70
CA ALA A 91 -11.54 -14.46 12.45
C ALA A 91 -10.22 -14.31 11.68
N ALA A 92 -9.76 -15.38 11.03
CA ALA A 92 -8.56 -15.36 10.18
C ALA A 92 -8.68 -14.38 9.02
N LEU A 93 -9.82 -14.38 8.33
CA LEU A 93 -10.10 -13.43 7.26
C LEU A 93 -10.12 -12.00 7.79
N TYR A 94 -10.85 -11.76 8.88
CA TYR A 94 -11.03 -10.44 9.46
C TYR A 94 -9.70 -9.78 9.83
N VAL A 95 -8.80 -10.53 10.47
CA VAL A 95 -7.50 -10.02 10.93
C VAL A 95 -6.58 -9.64 9.78
N VAL A 96 -6.64 -10.39 8.67
CA VAL A 96 -5.91 -10.00 7.45
C VAL A 96 -6.51 -8.74 6.85
N THR A 97 -7.85 -8.66 6.75
CA THR A 97 -8.52 -7.48 6.19
C THR A 97 -8.32 -6.21 7.02
N GLU A 98 -8.32 -6.30 8.36
CA GLU A 98 -8.00 -5.16 9.21
C GLU A 98 -6.57 -4.64 8.94
N ALA A 99 -5.60 -5.54 8.84
CA ALA A 99 -4.22 -5.16 8.55
C ALA A 99 -4.07 -4.54 7.14
N GLU A 100 -4.90 -4.94 6.18
CA GLU A 100 -4.95 -4.35 4.85
C GLU A 100 -5.59 -2.96 4.86
N ILE A 101 -6.73 -2.79 5.55
CA ILE A 101 -7.39 -1.50 5.72
C ILE A 101 -6.44 -0.49 6.36
N ASP A 102 -5.78 -0.86 7.46
CA ASP A 102 -4.78 -0.02 8.14
C ASP A 102 -3.70 0.48 7.16
N TYR A 103 -3.19 -0.43 6.31
CA TYR A 103 -2.14 -0.09 5.37
C TYR A 103 -2.61 0.90 4.30
N TYR A 104 -3.79 0.66 3.71
CA TYR A 104 -4.31 1.55 2.68
C TYR A 104 -4.72 2.91 3.25
N SER A 105 -5.27 2.95 4.47
CA SER A 105 -5.54 4.19 5.18
C SER A 105 -4.28 5.04 5.38
N ASN A 106 -3.19 4.42 5.88
CA ASN A 106 -1.90 5.11 6.05
C ASN A 106 -1.33 5.62 4.71
N LEU A 107 -1.48 4.85 3.63
CA LEU A 107 -1.02 5.26 2.30
C LEU A 107 -1.78 6.49 1.78
N VAL A 108 -3.11 6.53 2.01
CA VAL A 108 -3.95 7.67 1.65
C VAL A 108 -3.59 8.90 2.48
N GLU A 109 -3.35 8.74 3.78
CA GLU A 109 -2.93 9.85 4.65
C GLU A 109 -1.57 10.41 4.25
N GLN A 110 -0.61 9.55 3.90
CA GLN A 110 0.69 9.99 3.41
C GLN A 110 0.57 10.75 2.10
N ALA A 111 -0.21 10.25 1.13
CA ALA A 111 -0.46 10.96 -0.12
C ALA A 111 -1.13 12.33 0.10
N ARG A 112 -2.03 12.45 1.09
CA ARG A 112 -2.62 13.75 1.48
C ARG A 112 -1.59 14.68 2.10
N ALA A 113 -0.70 14.17 2.95
CA ALA A 113 0.37 14.95 3.56
C ALA A 113 1.35 15.48 2.50
N ASP A 114 1.74 14.65 1.53
CA ASP A 114 2.63 15.02 0.43
C ASP A 114 2.00 16.07 -0.50
N ARG A 115 0.70 15.95 -0.78
CA ARG A 115 -0.03 16.97 -1.54
C ARG A 115 -0.04 18.31 -0.80
N ASN A 116 -0.38 18.29 0.50
CA ASN A 116 -0.47 19.51 1.31
C ASN A 116 0.90 20.18 1.48
N SER A 117 1.98 19.42 1.59
CA SER A 117 3.34 19.97 1.65
C SER A 117 3.75 20.60 0.31
N GLY A 118 3.44 19.94 -0.81
CA GLY A 118 3.66 20.50 -2.15
C GLY A 118 2.91 21.82 -2.38
N GLU A 119 1.64 21.89 -1.96
CA GLU A 119 0.83 23.11 -2.07
C GLU A 119 1.40 24.25 -1.22
N LYS A 120 1.85 23.96 0.01
CA LYS A 120 2.52 24.95 0.87
C LYS A 120 3.80 25.49 0.25
N ASN A 121 4.61 24.62 -0.37
CA ASN A 121 5.83 25.03 -1.05
C ASN A 121 5.54 25.95 -2.23
N LEU A 122 4.54 25.62 -3.05
CA LEU A 122 4.10 26.46 -4.17
C LEU A 122 3.57 27.82 -3.70
N MET A 123 2.80 27.85 -2.62
CA MET A 123 2.32 29.11 -2.02
C MET A 123 3.49 29.96 -1.52
N ALA A 124 4.47 29.36 -0.84
CA ALA A 124 5.65 30.06 -0.38
C ALA A 124 6.48 30.63 -1.54
N GLU A 125 6.70 29.86 -2.61
CA GLU A 125 7.39 30.31 -3.82
C GLU A 125 6.65 31.48 -4.49
N ARG A 126 5.32 31.38 -4.63
CA ARG A 126 4.50 32.46 -5.18
C ARG A 126 4.59 33.73 -4.33
N THR A 127 4.51 33.60 -3.01
CA THR A 127 4.64 34.74 -2.10
C THR A 127 6.02 35.39 -2.22
N GLN A 128 7.09 34.59 -2.29
CA GLN A 128 8.45 35.10 -2.49
C GLN A 128 8.61 35.82 -3.83
N ALA A 129 8.02 35.27 -4.91
CA ALA A 129 8.04 35.90 -6.23
C ALA A 129 7.30 37.25 -6.23
N LEU A 130 6.14 37.35 -5.56
CA LEU A 130 5.40 38.61 -5.43
C LEU A 130 6.19 39.67 -4.65
N LEU A 131 6.88 39.28 -3.59
CA LEU A 131 7.75 40.18 -2.82
C LEU A 131 8.92 40.69 -3.68
N ALA A 132 9.55 39.83 -4.47
CA ALA A 132 10.63 40.22 -5.36
C ALA A 132 10.16 41.22 -6.45
N VAL A 133 8.94 41.04 -6.98
CA VAL A 133 8.33 41.99 -7.91
C VAL A 133 8.09 43.35 -7.23
N ASP A 134 7.50 43.36 -6.02
CA ASP A 134 7.28 44.59 -5.26
C ASP A 134 8.59 45.34 -4.95
N GLU A 135 9.65 44.63 -4.58
CA GLU A 135 10.98 45.22 -4.39
C GLU A 135 11.54 45.84 -5.67
N SER A 136 11.43 45.15 -6.80
CA SER A 136 11.89 45.69 -8.09
C SER A 136 11.13 46.96 -8.51
N LEU A 137 9.82 47.03 -8.23
CA LEU A 137 9.01 48.22 -8.50
C LEU A 137 9.41 49.43 -7.65
N LYS A 138 9.89 49.21 -6.41
CA LYS A 138 10.42 50.30 -5.57
C LYS A 138 11.72 50.89 -6.10
N THR A 139 12.52 50.07 -6.78
CA THR A 139 13.77 50.51 -7.41
C THR A 139 13.59 51.08 -8.81
N TYR A 140 12.36 51.06 -9.36
CA TYR A 140 12.10 51.74 -10.61
C TYR A 140 12.31 53.24 -10.39
N PRO A 141 13.17 53.90 -11.19
CA PRO A 141 13.34 55.33 -11.07
C PRO A 141 11.98 55.99 -11.30
N GLN A 142 11.51 56.75 -10.31
CA GLN A 142 10.46 57.74 -10.53
C GLN A 142 11.02 58.72 -11.55
N ALA A 143 10.75 58.46 -12.83
CA ALA A 143 10.84 59.48 -13.85
C ALA A 143 9.75 60.51 -13.51
N MET A 144 10.11 61.45 -12.65
CA MET A 144 9.36 62.69 -12.43
C MET A 144 9.18 63.33 -13.81
N GLU A 145 7.95 63.48 -14.29
CA GLU A 145 6.99 64.54 -13.93
C GLU A 145 7.49 65.98 -14.16
N ASP A 146 8.70 66.17 -14.69
CA ASP A 146 9.04 67.45 -15.30
C ASP A 146 8.51 67.44 -16.73
N GLY A 147 7.33 68.04 -16.89
CA GLY A 147 6.60 68.22 -18.14
C GLY A 147 7.34 69.04 -19.19
N GLN A 148 8.44 68.51 -19.72
CA GLN A 148 8.95 68.89 -21.02
C GLN A 148 8.27 68.02 -22.06
N ALA A 149 7.31 68.64 -22.76
CA ALA A 149 6.83 68.14 -24.05
C ALA A 149 8.04 68.04 -24.99
N MET A 150 8.65 66.85 -25.05
CA MET A 150 9.57 66.46 -26.11
C MET A 150 8.73 66.23 -27.36
N ASP A 151 8.46 67.31 -28.08
CA ASP A 151 8.43 67.23 -29.54
C ASP A 151 9.78 66.68 -30.00
N VAL A 152 9.78 65.94 -31.11
CA VAL A 152 10.92 65.22 -31.72
C VAL A 152 10.96 63.73 -31.38
N TYR A 153 10.06 62.98 -32.00
CA TYR A 153 10.45 61.71 -32.62
C TYR A 153 10.31 61.87 -34.13
N SER A 154 11.45 62.00 -34.80
CA SER A 154 11.58 61.77 -36.23
C SER A 154 11.44 60.27 -36.49
N ASP A 155 10.68 59.91 -37.52
CA ASP A 155 10.25 58.55 -37.91
C ASP A 155 11.37 57.53 -38.27
N ASP A 156 12.66 57.83 -38.05
CA ASP A 156 13.75 57.08 -38.71
C ASP A 156 14.65 56.23 -37.81
N ASP A 157 14.48 56.21 -36.49
CA ASP A 157 15.30 55.35 -35.60
C ASP A 157 14.43 54.43 -34.73
N VAL A 158 13.95 53.34 -35.34
CA VAL A 158 13.39 52.20 -34.62
C VAL A 158 14.56 51.34 -34.11
N PRO A 159 14.88 51.33 -32.81
CA PRO A 159 15.90 50.43 -32.28
C PRO A 159 15.43 48.99 -32.48
N ALA A 160 16.31 48.18 -33.05
CA ALA A 160 16.05 46.77 -33.34
C ALA A 160 15.50 46.04 -32.10
N PRO A 161 14.52 45.14 -32.26
CA PRO A 161 13.86 44.46 -31.16
C PRO A 161 14.89 43.71 -30.30
N VAL A 162 14.99 44.10 -29.04
CA VAL A 162 15.82 43.43 -28.04
C VAL A 162 15.33 41.99 -27.92
N SER A 163 16.16 41.04 -28.34
CA SER A 163 15.85 39.61 -28.27
C SER A 163 15.85 39.17 -26.81
N ILE A 164 14.66 39.17 -26.19
CA ILE A 164 14.43 38.58 -24.87
C ILE A 164 14.62 37.06 -25.01
N LYS A 165 15.77 36.55 -24.56
CA LYS A 165 16.00 35.11 -24.41
C LYS A 165 15.02 34.57 -23.36
N LEU A 166 13.90 34.02 -23.81
CA LEU A 166 13.04 33.23 -22.94
C LEU A 166 13.86 32.07 -22.32
N PRO A 167 13.71 31.80 -21.02
CA PRO A 167 14.34 30.65 -20.39
C PRO A 167 13.87 29.38 -21.09
N GLN A 168 14.81 28.68 -21.74
CA GLN A 168 14.56 27.40 -22.39
C GLN A 168 14.02 26.42 -21.35
N LYS A 169 12.76 26.01 -21.53
CA LYS A 169 12.17 24.89 -20.79
C LYS A 169 13.11 23.70 -20.96
N ARG A 170 13.64 23.19 -19.85
CA ARG A 170 14.45 21.97 -19.85
C ARG A 170 13.62 20.84 -20.48
N PRO A 171 14.19 20.07 -21.42
CA PRO A 171 13.51 18.88 -21.92
C PRO A 171 13.29 17.92 -20.75
N ILE A 172 12.03 17.54 -20.56
CA ILE A 172 11.66 16.43 -19.69
C ILE A 172 12.18 15.19 -20.40
N SER A 173 13.30 14.65 -19.91
CA SER A 173 13.79 13.33 -20.33
C SER A 173 12.68 12.31 -20.12
N PRO A 174 12.28 11.53 -21.14
CA PRO A 174 11.49 10.33 -20.92
C PRO A 174 12.33 9.40 -20.06
N GLY A 175 11.80 9.01 -18.90
CA GLY A 175 12.42 7.98 -18.07
C GLY A 175 12.55 6.71 -18.90
N GLU A 176 13.79 6.24 -19.04
CA GLU A 176 14.10 4.92 -19.54
C GLU A 176 13.57 3.90 -18.51
N ASP A 177 12.39 3.35 -18.77
CA ASP A 177 11.93 2.12 -18.12
C ASP A 177 12.74 0.94 -18.68
N GLU A 178 14.02 0.86 -18.31
CA GLU A 178 14.77 -0.39 -18.35
C GLU A 178 14.62 -1.10 -16.99
N ASN A 179 13.67 -2.04 -16.91
CA ASN A 179 13.91 -3.21 -16.05
C ASN A 179 13.26 -4.49 -16.57
N THR A 180 14.04 -5.16 -17.43
CA THR A 180 14.30 -6.61 -17.44
C THR A 180 13.13 -7.57 -17.19
N SER A 181 12.30 -7.79 -18.21
CA SER A 181 11.63 -9.08 -18.39
C SER A 181 12.67 -10.16 -18.76
N LYS A 182 13.29 -10.76 -17.75
CA LYS A 182 14.06 -12.00 -17.92
C LYS A 182 13.11 -13.15 -18.24
N LYS A 183 13.07 -13.45 -19.54
CA LYS A 183 12.65 -14.68 -20.21
C LYS A 183 13.00 -15.93 -19.38
N ALA A 184 12.01 -16.48 -18.67
CA ALA A 184 12.11 -17.81 -18.10
C ALA A 184 11.87 -18.86 -19.20
N LYS A 185 12.89 -19.67 -19.46
CA LYS A 185 12.77 -20.90 -20.28
C LYS A 185 11.84 -21.88 -19.55
N PRO A 186 10.86 -22.52 -20.22
CA PRO A 186 10.23 -23.70 -19.67
C PRO A 186 11.25 -24.86 -19.74
N SER A 187 11.64 -25.38 -18.57
CA SER A 187 12.38 -26.64 -18.50
C SER A 187 11.41 -27.78 -18.82
N GLU A 188 11.64 -28.45 -19.95
CA GLU A 188 11.07 -29.76 -20.23
C GLU A 188 11.46 -30.71 -19.10
N VAL A 189 10.46 -31.25 -18.41
CA VAL A 189 10.63 -32.38 -17.49
C VAL A 189 10.29 -33.63 -18.29
N PRO A 190 11.21 -34.60 -18.45
CA PRO A 190 10.92 -35.82 -19.17
C PRO A 190 9.94 -36.68 -18.37
N PHE A 191 8.80 -36.97 -18.99
CA PHE A 191 7.77 -37.87 -18.48
C PHE A 191 8.28 -39.31 -18.58
N HIS A 192 8.84 -39.84 -17.49
CA HIS A 192 9.12 -41.27 -17.40
C HIS A 192 7.81 -42.02 -17.11
N LEU A 193 7.24 -42.60 -18.17
CA LEU A 193 6.18 -43.59 -18.10
C LEU A 193 6.75 -44.83 -17.38
N ARG A 194 6.37 -45.04 -16.12
CA ARG A 194 6.64 -46.28 -15.41
C ARG A 194 5.69 -47.34 -15.95
N ASP A 195 6.29 -48.29 -16.63
CA ASP A 195 5.74 -49.59 -16.96
C ASP A 195 5.42 -50.33 -15.66
N SER A 196 4.14 -50.53 -15.38
CA SER A 196 3.69 -51.42 -14.31
C SER A 196 3.19 -52.71 -14.94
N GLY A 197 4.14 -53.57 -15.29
CA GLY A 197 3.91 -55.01 -15.37
C GLY A 197 3.95 -55.59 -13.97
N SER A 198 2.88 -56.28 -13.58
CA SER A 198 2.87 -57.27 -12.51
C SER A 198 1.67 -58.18 -12.71
N ASP A 199 2.01 -59.42 -13.07
CA ASP A 199 1.38 -60.74 -12.87
C ASP A 199 -0.06 -60.82 -12.32
#